data_AF-A0A7Y3ITC2-F1
#
_entry.id   AF-A0A7Y3ITC2-F1
#
_cell.length_a   1.000
_cell.length_b   1.000
_cell.length_c   1.000
_cell.angle_alpha   90.00
_cell.angle_beta   90.00
_cell.angle_gamma   90.00
#
_symmetry.space_group_name_H-M   'P 1'
#
loop_
_entity.id
_entity.type
_entity.pdbx_description
1 polymer ?
#
loop_
_entity_poly.entity_id
_entity_poly.type
_entity_poly.pdbx_seq_one_letter_code
_entity_poly.pdbx_strand_id
1 'polypeptide(L)'
;MKKSSWCKIALLSLIGLAVFLEIYDTMTDRKAFFLERWLFSNRGYAKEMEIKTYLLTDEQLAWSLSHQDEEIKQPSQKDLYNRNVNLLLRIKNHRGASAWGSLAWKTKYQGWQMLQVGGLSCYDKKFADFVVPIGIQKVANSDELPEEVRVKWLSLYTKI
;
A
#
# COMPACT_ATOMS: atom_id res chain seq x y z
N MET A 1 52.35 -7.18 -7.65
CA MET A 1 51.08 -7.49 -6.95
C MET A 1 50.34 -6.21 -6.48
N LYS A 2 49.85 -5.34 -7.38
CA LYS A 2 49.11 -4.10 -7.02
C LYS A 2 47.61 -4.09 -7.39
N LYS A 3 47.16 -5.00 -8.25
CA LYS A 3 45.75 -5.06 -8.72
C LYS A 3 44.73 -5.44 -7.63
N SER A 4 45.15 -6.18 -6.60
CA SER A 4 44.25 -6.62 -5.51
C SER A 4 43.76 -5.47 -4.63
N SER A 5 44.58 -4.44 -4.40
CA SER A 5 44.22 -3.29 -3.55
C SER A 5 43.18 -2.39 -4.24
N TRP A 6 43.33 -2.15 -5.55
CA TRP A 6 42.38 -1.35 -6.33
C TRP A 6 40.99 -1.99 -6.41
N CYS A 7 40.93 -3.31 -6.54
CA CYS A 7 39.66 -4.03 -6.57
C CYS A 7 38.90 -3.91 -5.23
N LYS A 8 39.63 -3.95 -4.11
CA LYS A 8 39.04 -3.76 -2.77
C LYS A 8 38.52 -2.34 -2.57
N ILE A 9 39.26 -1.33 -3.04
CA ILE A 9 38.85 0.07 -2.96
C ILE A 9 37.59 0.30 -3.81
N ALA A 10 37.57 -0.19 -5.06
CA ALA A 10 36.40 -0.07 -5.93
C ALA A 10 35.16 -0.76 -5.35
N LEU A 11 35.33 -1.94 -4.75
CA LEU A 11 34.26 -2.66 -4.08
C LEU A 11 33.72 -1.89 -2.86
N LEU A 12 34.61 -1.34 -2.01
CA LEU A 12 34.20 -0.54 -0.86
C LEU A 12 33.47 0.74 -1.28
N SER A 13 33.93 1.40 -2.35
CA SER A 13 33.24 2.59 -2.89
C SER A 13 31.85 2.25 -3.42
N LEU A 14 31.68 1.10 -4.10
CA LEU A 14 30.38 0.63 -4.57
C LEU A 14 29.43 0.29 -3.41
N ILE A 15 29.95 -0.35 -2.35
CA ILE A 15 29.18 -0.63 -1.13
C ILE A 15 28.78 0.69 -0.46
N GLY A 16 29.70 1.64 -0.32
CA GLY A 16 29.44 2.96 0.25
C GLY A 16 28.37 3.73 -0.53
N LEU A 17 28.42 3.69 -1.87
CA LEU A 17 27.41 4.31 -2.73
C LEU A 17 26.04 3.63 -2.57
N ALA A 18 26.00 2.29 -2.50
CA ALA A 18 24.76 1.55 -2.29
C ALA A 18 24.12 1.89 -0.92
N VAL A 19 24.92 1.95 0.14
CA VAL A 19 24.46 2.36 1.48
C VAL A 19 23.98 3.81 1.48
N PHE A 20 24.70 4.72 0.83
CA PHE A 20 24.30 6.12 0.72
C PHE A 20 22.96 6.29 -0.02
N LEU A 21 22.77 5.58 -1.14
CA LEU A 21 21.51 5.60 -1.89
C LEU A 21 20.33 5.07 -1.06
N GLU A 22 20.55 4.03 -0.25
CA GLU A 22 19.54 3.50 0.68
C GLU A 22 19.18 4.50 1.80
N ILE A 23 20.18 5.17 2.38
CA ILE A 23 19.95 6.22 3.39
C ILE A 23 19.18 7.39 2.77
N TYR A 24 19.54 7.80 1.56
CA TYR A 24 18.86 8.87 0.84
C TYR A 24 17.40 8.52 0.50
N ASP A 25 17.13 7.30 0.02
CA ASP A 25 15.76 6.81 -0.21
C ASP A 25 14.95 6.73 1.10
N THR A 26 15.61 6.47 2.24
CA THR A 26 14.99 6.46 3.57
C THR A 26 14.67 7.86 4.08
N MET A 27 15.59 8.82 3.96
CA MET A 27 15.36 10.20 4.39
C MET A 27 14.32 10.94 3.53
N THR A 28 14.12 10.50 2.29
CA THR A 28 13.11 11.09 1.40
C THR A 28 11.72 10.43 1.53
N ASP A 29 11.51 9.61 2.57
CA ASP A 29 10.28 8.84 2.82
C ASP A 29 9.87 7.92 1.65
N ARG A 30 10.79 7.65 0.73
CA ARG A 30 10.51 6.83 -0.45
C ARG A 30 10.49 5.35 -0.10
N LYS A 31 11.28 4.90 0.89
CA LYS A 31 11.35 3.51 1.36
C LYS A 31 11.86 3.40 2.80
N ALA A 32 11.42 2.39 3.55
CA ALA A 32 12.12 1.98 4.78
C ALA A 32 13.50 1.36 4.46
N PHE A 33 14.45 1.52 5.37
CA PHE A 33 15.83 1.04 5.23
C PHE A 33 15.89 -0.45 4.83
N PHE A 34 16.65 -0.80 3.79
CA PHE A 34 16.66 -2.16 3.22
C PHE A 34 16.86 -3.28 4.25
N LEU A 35 17.76 -3.09 5.23
CA LEU A 35 18.02 -4.08 6.27
C LEU A 35 16.82 -4.26 7.20
N GLU A 36 16.13 -3.19 7.58
CA GLU A 36 14.89 -3.31 8.37
C GLU A 36 13.78 -3.97 7.55
N ARG A 37 13.65 -3.59 6.28
CA ARG A 37 12.68 -4.20 5.35
C ARG A 37 12.95 -5.67 5.12
N TRP A 38 14.21 -6.12 5.13
CA TRP A 38 14.53 -7.53 4.92
C TRP A 38 14.42 -8.35 6.22
N LEU A 39 14.90 -7.80 7.34
CA LEU A 39 14.92 -8.51 8.62
C LEU A 39 13.56 -8.54 9.32
N PHE A 40 12.74 -7.50 9.17
CA PHE A 40 11.46 -7.37 9.89
C PHE A 40 10.21 -7.52 9.01
N SER A 41 10.37 -7.76 7.70
CA SER A 41 9.21 -7.99 6.83
C SER A 41 8.66 -9.40 7.01
N ASN A 42 7.59 -9.53 7.78
CA ASN A 42 6.84 -10.78 7.92
C ASN A 42 5.80 -10.91 6.80
N ARG A 43 6.26 -11.21 5.57
CA ARG A 43 5.35 -11.39 4.43
C ARG A 43 4.33 -12.52 4.64
N GLY A 44 4.70 -13.55 5.42
CA GLY A 44 3.80 -14.64 5.79
C GLY A 44 2.61 -14.18 6.63
N TYR A 45 2.73 -13.06 7.34
CA TYR A 45 1.65 -12.46 8.14
C TYR A 45 0.58 -11.77 7.30
N ALA A 46 0.84 -11.51 6.01
CA ALA A 46 -0.16 -10.92 5.11
C ALA A 46 -1.44 -11.77 5.00
N LYS A 47 -1.36 -13.08 5.26
CA LYS A 47 -2.52 -13.99 5.30
C LYS A 47 -3.46 -13.74 6.48
N GLU A 48 -2.97 -13.08 7.53
CA GLU A 48 -3.75 -12.70 8.73
C GLU A 48 -4.44 -11.33 8.55
N MET A 49 -4.23 -10.70 7.39
CA MET A 49 -4.84 -9.43 7.02
C MET A 49 -6.00 -9.66 6.05
N GLU A 50 -7.10 -8.97 6.29
CA GLU A 50 -8.16 -8.83 5.32
C GLU A 50 -8.09 -7.44 4.69
N ILE A 51 -8.06 -7.38 3.36
CA ILE A 51 -8.06 -6.13 2.62
C ILE A 51 -9.28 -6.12 1.71
N LYS A 52 -10.13 -5.11 1.85
CA LYS A 52 -11.21 -4.82 0.92
C LYS A 52 -10.91 -3.51 0.19
N THR A 53 -11.22 -3.48 -1.09
CA THR A 53 -10.94 -2.33 -1.95
C THR A 53 -12.22 -1.86 -2.63
N TYR A 54 -12.46 -0.56 -2.63
CA TYR A 54 -13.61 0.02 -3.31
C TYR A 54 -13.21 1.28 -4.09
N LEU A 55 -13.79 1.45 -5.27
CA LEU A 55 -13.74 2.71 -6.01
C LEU A 55 -15.06 3.45 -5.81
N LEU A 56 -15.01 4.61 -5.14
CA LEU A 56 -16.19 5.34 -4.69
C LEU A 56 -16.16 6.79 -5.17
N THR A 57 -17.34 7.35 -5.43
CA THR A 57 -17.47 8.82 -5.60
C THR A 57 -17.32 9.53 -4.26
N ASP A 58 -17.18 10.85 -4.28
CA ASP A 58 -17.07 11.66 -3.06
C ASP A 58 -18.26 11.45 -2.11
N GLU A 59 -19.49 11.36 -2.65
CA GLU A 59 -20.71 11.17 -1.85
C GLU A 59 -20.74 9.78 -1.19
N GLN A 60 -20.38 8.75 -1.95
CA GLN A 60 -20.36 7.37 -1.46
C GLN A 60 -19.24 7.14 -0.45
N LEU A 61 -18.08 7.77 -0.66
CA LEU A 61 -17.00 7.77 0.29
C LEU A 61 -17.45 8.40 1.61
N ALA A 62 -18.02 9.61 1.58
CA ALA A 62 -18.51 10.29 2.78
C ALA A 62 -19.55 9.44 3.54
N TRP A 63 -20.46 8.80 2.80
CA TRP A 63 -21.43 7.87 3.38
C TRP A 63 -20.73 6.68 4.05
N SER A 64 -19.79 6.02 3.38
CA SER A 64 -19.09 4.84 3.91
C SER A 64 -18.28 5.12 5.17
N LEU A 65 -17.61 6.28 5.24
CA LEU A 65 -16.84 6.69 6.42
C LEU A 65 -17.74 6.96 7.63
N SER A 66 -19.01 7.30 7.39
CA SER A 66 -20.03 7.52 8.42
C SER A 66 -20.74 6.23 8.85
N HIS A 67 -20.70 5.17 8.02
CA HIS A 67 -21.39 3.89 8.24
C HIS A 67 -20.38 2.72 8.18
N GLN A 68 -19.36 2.77 9.03
CA GLN A 68 -18.22 1.84 8.96
C GLN A 68 -18.60 0.35 9.12
N ASP A 69 -19.71 0.05 9.82
CA ASP A 69 -20.12 -1.32 10.08
C ASP A 69 -21.00 -1.91 8.95
N GLU A 70 -21.36 -1.11 7.94
CA GLU A 70 -22.17 -1.54 6.80
C GLU A 70 -21.33 -2.05 5.62
N GLU A 71 -21.92 -2.98 4.86
CA GLU A 71 -21.28 -3.51 3.66
C GLU A 71 -21.36 -2.49 2.52
N ILE A 72 -20.19 -2.10 2.01
CA ILE A 72 -20.09 -1.17 0.90
C ILE A 72 -20.34 -1.93 -0.39
N LYS A 73 -21.31 -1.45 -1.18
CA LYS A 73 -21.55 -1.95 -2.53
C LYS A 73 -20.66 -1.22 -3.52
N GLN A 74 -19.87 -1.96 -4.29
CA GLN A 74 -19.04 -1.40 -5.36
C GLN A 74 -19.92 -0.78 -6.46
N PRO A 75 -19.77 0.53 -6.76
CA PRO A 75 -20.46 1.18 -7.87
C PRO A 75 -20.07 0.59 -9.23
N SER A 76 -20.99 0.69 -10.21
CA SER A 76 -20.73 0.33 -11.60
C SER A 76 -19.77 1.33 -12.28
N GLN A 77 -19.20 0.98 -13.43
CA GLN A 77 -18.34 1.89 -14.19
C GLN A 77 -19.10 3.14 -14.64
N LYS A 78 -20.38 3.01 -15.01
CA LYS A 78 -21.27 4.12 -15.33
C LYS A 78 -21.47 5.08 -14.16
N ASP A 79 -21.58 4.58 -12.93
CA ASP A 79 -21.71 5.44 -11.75
C ASP A 79 -20.42 6.24 -11.48
N LEU A 80 -19.26 5.65 -11.80
CA LEU A 80 -17.94 6.26 -11.66
C LEU A 80 -17.57 7.16 -12.86
N TYR A 81 -18.31 7.08 -13.97
CA TYR A 81 -17.97 7.75 -15.22
C TYR A 81 -18.02 9.27 -15.08
N ASN A 82 -16.90 9.92 -15.41
CA ASN A 82 -16.72 11.37 -15.38
C ASN A 82 -16.98 11.99 -13.99
N ARG A 83 -16.75 11.22 -12.93
CA ARG A 83 -16.82 11.67 -11.53
C ARG A 83 -15.46 11.65 -10.88
N ASN A 84 -15.31 12.43 -9.80
CA ASN A 84 -14.16 12.30 -8.92
C ASN A 84 -14.27 10.97 -8.15
N VAL A 85 -13.23 10.14 -8.27
CA VAL A 85 -13.20 8.80 -7.68
C VAL A 85 -12.07 8.71 -6.67
N ASN A 86 -12.38 8.06 -5.56
CA ASN A 86 -11.44 7.74 -4.49
C ASN A 86 -11.34 6.23 -4.37
N LEU A 87 -10.13 5.74 -4.08
CA LEU A 87 -9.90 4.39 -3.62
C LEU A 87 -10.06 4.36 -2.11
N LEU A 88 -11.01 3.57 -1.62
CA LEU A 88 -11.13 3.20 -0.23
C LEU A 88 -10.49 1.81 -0.03
N LEU A 89 -9.42 1.75 0.76
CA LEU A 89 -8.77 0.54 1.22
C LEU A 89 -9.18 0.31 2.67
N ARG A 90 -9.92 -0.77 2.93
CA ARG A 90 -10.30 -1.19 4.27
C ARG A 90 -9.41 -2.35 4.68
N ILE A 91 -8.59 -2.16 5.70
CA ILE A 91 -7.63 -3.16 6.15
C ILE A 91 -7.95 -3.57 7.58
N LYS A 92 -8.08 -4.88 7.80
CA LYS A 92 -8.33 -5.46 9.13
C LYS A 92 -7.25 -6.48 9.46
N ASN A 93 -6.69 -6.35 10.66
CA ASN A 93 -5.72 -7.27 11.22
C ASN A 93 -6.47 -8.26 12.12
N HIS A 94 -6.57 -9.52 11.69
CA HIS A 94 -7.41 -10.46 12.41
C HIS A 94 -6.80 -10.90 13.74
N ARG A 95 -5.50 -11.25 13.79
CA ARG A 95 -4.84 -11.78 15.01
C ARG A 95 -3.32 -11.75 14.93
N GLY A 96 -2.66 -11.66 16.09
CA GLY A 96 -1.29 -12.15 16.30
C GLY A 96 -0.29 -11.09 16.77
N ALA A 97 -0.34 -9.90 16.18
CA ALA A 97 0.58 -8.81 16.45
C ALA A 97 -0.01 -7.50 15.89
N SER A 98 0.32 -6.37 16.49
CA SER A 98 0.10 -5.08 15.81
C SER A 98 0.95 -5.02 14.55
N ALA A 99 0.42 -4.47 13.46
CA ALA A 99 1.10 -4.49 12.16
C ALA A 99 1.09 -3.14 11.45
N TRP A 100 2.11 -2.84 10.67
CA TRP A 100 2.22 -1.62 9.89
C TRP A 100 3.15 -1.85 8.70
N GLY A 101 3.17 -0.94 7.73
CA GLY A 101 4.12 -1.04 6.62
C GLY A 101 3.63 -0.37 5.36
N SER A 102 4.17 -0.80 4.21
CA SER A 102 3.88 -0.19 2.92
C SER A 102 3.08 -1.15 2.04
N LEU A 103 1.89 -0.71 1.62
CA LEU A 103 1.01 -1.43 0.72
C LEU A 103 1.11 -0.82 -0.68
N ALA A 104 1.36 -1.65 -1.69
CA ALA A 104 1.25 -1.24 -3.08
C ALA A 104 -0.14 -1.56 -3.61
N TRP A 105 -0.70 -0.64 -4.40
CA TRP A 105 -1.96 -0.83 -5.09
C TRP A 105 -1.85 -0.40 -6.55
N LYS A 106 -2.71 -0.94 -7.41
CA LYS A 106 -2.86 -0.49 -8.79
C LYS A 106 -4.30 -0.65 -9.27
N THR A 107 -4.69 0.18 -10.21
CA THR A 107 -5.94 0.01 -10.97
C THR A 107 -5.59 -0.33 -12.43
N LYS A 108 -6.60 -0.47 -13.28
CA LYS A 108 -6.39 -0.58 -14.73
C LYS A 108 -5.72 0.67 -15.32
N TYR A 109 -6.05 1.84 -14.78
CA TYR A 109 -5.68 3.15 -15.35
C TYR A 109 -4.47 3.79 -14.67
N GLN A 110 -4.13 3.33 -13.47
CA GLN A 110 -2.98 3.82 -12.72
C GLN A 110 -2.01 2.67 -12.43
N GLY A 111 -0.74 2.91 -12.72
CA GLY A 111 0.34 2.00 -12.37
C GLY A 111 0.45 1.79 -10.86
N TRP A 112 1.42 0.98 -10.45
CA TRP A 112 1.67 0.73 -9.04
C TRP A 112 1.97 2.01 -8.27
N GLN A 113 1.14 2.29 -7.27
CA GLN A 113 1.31 3.34 -6.28
C GLN A 113 1.54 2.72 -4.91
N MET A 114 2.03 3.52 -3.97
CA MET A 114 2.32 3.09 -2.60
C MET A 114 1.51 3.89 -1.59
N LEU A 115 1.03 3.20 -0.57
CA LEU A 115 0.37 3.77 0.60
C LEU A 115 1.09 3.29 1.86
N GLN A 116 1.38 4.20 2.79
CA GLN A 116 1.84 3.83 4.13
C GLN A 116 0.63 3.50 5.00
N VAL A 117 0.66 2.31 5.59
CA VAL A 117 -0.37 1.79 6.48
C VAL A 117 0.16 1.87 7.91
N GLY A 118 -0.44 2.77 8.69
CA GLY A 118 -0.13 2.97 10.10
C GLY A 118 -0.73 1.88 11.00
N GLY A 119 -0.21 1.78 12.23
CA GLY A 119 -0.44 0.71 13.19
C GLY A 119 -1.86 0.12 13.24
N LEU A 120 -2.01 -1.04 12.61
CA LEU A 120 -3.18 -1.91 12.67
C LEU A 120 -3.10 -2.75 13.94
N SER A 121 -3.91 -2.42 14.94
CA SER A 121 -3.99 -3.18 16.18
C SER A 121 -4.52 -4.59 15.94
N CYS A 122 -3.97 -5.59 16.66
CA CYS A 122 -4.51 -6.95 16.69
C CYS A 122 -5.72 -7.11 17.63
N TYR A 123 -6.06 -6.07 18.40
CA TYR A 123 -7.22 -6.05 19.29
C TYR A 123 -8.44 -5.39 18.65
N ASP A 124 -8.24 -4.62 17.58
CA ASP A 124 -9.33 -3.95 16.89
C ASP A 124 -10.08 -4.96 16.02
N LYS A 125 -11.41 -4.97 16.17
CA LYS A 125 -12.31 -5.81 15.38
C LYS A 125 -12.84 -5.07 14.15
N LYS A 126 -12.57 -3.77 14.03
CA LYS A 126 -13.02 -2.94 12.90
C LYS A 126 -11.97 -2.91 11.79
N PHE A 127 -12.41 -2.48 10.62
CA PHE A 127 -11.49 -2.13 9.54
C PHE A 127 -10.90 -0.75 9.82
N ALA A 128 -9.61 -0.60 9.56
CA ALA A 128 -8.99 0.70 9.38
C ALA A 128 -9.17 1.14 7.92
N ASP A 129 -9.69 2.34 7.74
CA ASP A 129 -10.03 2.89 6.43
C ASP A 129 -8.93 3.85 5.95
N PHE A 130 -8.43 3.60 4.75
CA PHE A 130 -7.45 4.44 4.08
C PHE A 130 -8.02 4.95 2.76
N VAL A 131 -7.96 6.26 2.55
CA VAL A 131 -8.54 6.91 1.37
C VAL A 131 -7.43 7.45 0.49
N VAL A 132 -7.48 7.13 -0.79
CA VAL A 132 -6.55 7.65 -1.79
C VAL A 132 -7.33 8.31 -2.93
N PRO A 133 -7.18 9.63 -3.16
CA PRO A 133 -7.82 10.29 -4.28
C PRO A 133 -7.20 9.82 -5.59
N ILE A 134 -8.02 9.30 -6.50
CA ILE A 134 -7.59 8.87 -7.83
C ILE A 134 -7.86 9.99 -8.85
N GLY A 135 -8.86 10.82 -8.59
CA GLY A 135 -9.27 11.94 -9.45
C GLY A 135 -10.40 11.55 -10.40
N ILE A 136 -10.59 12.35 -11.45
CA ILE A 136 -11.69 12.15 -12.40
C ILE A 136 -11.42 10.91 -13.26
N GLN A 137 -12.31 9.91 -13.17
CA GLN A 137 -12.21 8.68 -13.94
C GLN A 137 -13.01 8.75 -15.24
N LYS A 138 -12.36 8.41 -16.35
CA LYS A 138 -12.99 8.21 -17.66
C LYS A 138 -13.02 6.72 -18.00
N VAL A 139 -13.67 5.95 -17.12
CA VAL A 139 -13.93 4.50 -17.33
C VAL A 139 -14.94 4.27 -18.46
N ALA A 140 -15.25 3.02 -18.80
CA ALA A 140 -16.33 2.79 -19.77
C ALA A 140 -17.68 3.18 -19.14
N ASN A 141 -18.57 3.80 -19.92
CA ASN A 141 -19.93 4.07 -19.47
C ASN A 141 -20.78 2.81 -19.62
N SER A 142 -20.59 1.85 -18.70
CA SER A 142 -21.26 0.55 -18.70
C SER A 142 -21.79 0.20 -17.31
N ASP A 143 -22.83 -0.63 -17.25
CA ASP A 143 -23.37 -1.15 -15.98
C ASP A 143 -22.48 -2.25 -15.36
N GLU A 144 -21.33 -2.55 -15.98
CA GLU A 144 -20.36 -3.51 -15.45
C GLU A 144 -19.65 -2.95 -14.20
N LEU A 145 -19.14 -3.84 -13.36
CA LEU A 145 -18.27 -3.45 -12.25
C LEU A 145 -16.89 -3.01 -12.80
N PRO A 146 -16.21 -2.07 -12.14
CA PRO A 146 -14.83 -1.75 -12.48
C PRO A 146 -13.92 -2.97 -12.25
N GLU A 147 -12.82 -3.01 -12.97
CA GLU A 147 -11.79 -4.02 -12.73
C GLU A 147 -11.27 -3.93 -11.29
N GLU A 148 -11.00 -5.11 -10.72
CA GLU A 148 -10.52 -5.25 -9.34
C GLU A 148 -9.20 -4.50 -9.12
N VAL A 149 -9.15 -3.75 -8.01
CA VAL A 149 -7.94 -3.06 -7.57
C VAL A 149 -6.97 -4.10 -7.02
N ARG A 150 -5.79 -4.21 -7.65
CA ARG A 150 -4.80 -5.19 -7.17
C ARG A 150 -3.97 -4.58 -6.06
N VAL A 151 -3.83 -5.31 -4.96
CA VAL A 151 -3.06 -4.91 -3.79
C VAL A 151 -1.98 -5.94 -3.46
N LYS A 152 -0.86 -5.48 -2.91
CA LYS A 152 0.18 -6.35 -2.33
C LYS A 152 1.00 -5.60 -1.28
N TRP A 153 1.37 -6.28 -0.21
CA TRP A 153 2.34 -5.74 0.75
C TRP A 153 3.74 -5.69 0.15
N LEU A 154 4.39 -4.53 0.20
CA LEU A 154 5.81 -4.39 -0.13
C LEU A 154 6.68 -4.69 1.08
N SER A 155 6.26 -4.17 2.23
CA SER A 155 6.83 -4.37 3.56
C SER A 155 5.68 -4.49 4.56
N LEU A 156 5.76 -5.48 5.44
CA LEU A 156 4.78 -5.69 6.51
C LEU A 156 5.54 -6.03 7.79
N TYR A 157 5.50 -5.11 8.73
CA TYR A 157 6.14 -5.20 10.03
C TYR A 157 5.12 -5.60 11.07
N THR A 158 5.55 -6.35 12.08
CA THR A 158 4.68 -6.86 13.14
C THR A 158 5.36 -6.72 14.50
N LYS A 159 4.59 -6.38 15.53
CA LYS A 159 5.02 -6.38 16.93
C LYS A 159 3.94 -7.01 17.82
N ILE A 160 4.34 -8.00 18.60
CA ILE A 160 3.50 -8.66 19.61
C ILE A 160 3.32 -7.72 20.80
#